data_AF-A0A3B1BLW3-F1
#
_entry.id   AF-A0A3B1BLW3-F1
#
_cell.length_a   1.000
_cell.length_b   1.000
_cell.length_c   1.000
_cell.angle_alpha   90.00
_cell.angle_beta   90.00
_cell.angle_gamma   90.00
#
_symmetry.space_group_name_H-M   'P 1'
#
loop_
_entity.id
_entity.type
_entity.pdbx_description
1 polymer ?
#
loop_
_entity_poly.entity_id
_entity_poly.type
_entity_poly.pdbx_seq_one_letter_code
_entity_poly.pdbx_strand_id
1 'polypeptide(L)'
;MCTHGGQAQPTAPNPRVLVSGQPTVQMTAPYVIAGCPFTTGSNPMPCVTGQWTVAATRVFSGGQPLVLMDSQSVCTPNGTPMLPTVAQMRVLGT
;
A
#
# COMPACT_ATOMS: atom_id res chain seq x y z
N MET A 1 1.18 -4.49 -4.52
CA MET A 1 1.15 -5.99 -4.51
C MET A 1 1.74 -6.47 -3.20
N CYS A 2 1.37 -7.61 -2.62
CA CYS A 2 2.17 -8.21 -1.53
C CYS A 2 3.41 -8.90 -2.10
N THR A 3 4.44 -9.15 -1.29
CA THR A 3 5.66 -9.87 -1.74
C THR A 3 5.41 -11.26 -2.31
N HIS A 4 4.25 -11.86 -2.03
CA HIS A 4 3.87 -13.19 -2.52
C HIS A 4 3.07 -13.16 -3.84
N GLY A 5 2.83 -11.97 -4.41
CA GLY A 5 2.13 -11.83 -5.70
C GLY A 5 0.63 -11.53 -5.61
N GLY A 6 0.07 -11.36 -4.41
CA GLY A 6 -1.31 -10.91 -4.22
C GLY A 6 -1.52 -9.45 -4.59
N GLN A 7 -2.63 -9.13 -5.24
CA GLN A 7 -2.98 -7.76 -5.60
C GLN A 7 -3.42 -6.98 -4.37
N ALA A 8 -2.74 -5.87 -4.09
CA ALA A 8 -3.01 -5.03 -2.92
C ALA A 8 -3.67 -3.73 -3.39
N GLN A 9 -4.82 -3.38 -2.82
CA GLN A 9 -5.58 -2.18 -3.18
C GLN A 9 -6.01 -1.39 -1.93
N PRO A 10 -5.87 -0.04 -1.94
CA PRO A 10 -6.37 0.80 -0.87
C PRO A 10 -7.91 0.85 -0.89
N THR A 11 -8.56 0.73 0.27
CA THR A 11 -10.03 0.79 0.38
C THR A 11 -10.57 2.17 0.72
N ALA A 12 -9.70 3.08 1.17
CA ALA A 12 -10.04 4.48 1.46
C ALA A 12 -8.99 5.43 0.86
N PRO A 13 -8.88 5.54 -0.48
CA PRO A 13 -8.00 6.51 -1.09
C PRO A 13 -8.49 7.95 -0.83
N ASN A 14 -7.64 8.93 -1.07
CA ASN A 14 -7.92 10.33 -0.77
C ASN A 14 -9.10 10.85 -1.61
N PRO A 15 -10.19 11.34 -0.98
CA PRO A 15 -11.39 11.76 -1.71
C PRO A 15 -11.24 13.13 -2.39
N ARG A 16 -10.21 13.91 -2.06
CA ARG A 16 -10.08 15.31 -2.52
C ARG A 16 -8.87 15.58 -3.39
N VAL A 17 -7.74 14.91 -3.14
CA VAL A 17 -6.50 15.18 -3.87
C VAL A 17 -6.20 14.07 -4.87
N LEU A 18 -6.24 14.47 -6.14
CA LEU A 18 -5.94 13.62 -7.30
C LEU A 18 -4.60 14.04 -7.92
N VAL A 19 -3.86 13.08 -8.47
CA VAL A 19 -2.74 13.32 -9.38
C VAL A 19 -3.07 12.65 -10.70
N SER A 20 -3.09 13.43 -11.78
CA SER A 20 -3.52 12.94 -13.11
C SER A 20 -4.92 12.30 -13.13
N GLY A 21 -5.83 12.77 -12.27
CA GLY A 21 -7.18 12.21 -12.14
C GLY A 21 -7.28 10.94 -11.30
N GLN A 22 -6.16 10.43 -10.75
CA GLN A 22 -6.16 9.30 -9.84
C GLN A 22 -6.07 9.77 -8.38
N PRO A 23 -6.84 9.20 -7.45
CA PRO A 23 -6.73 9.51 -6.03
C PRO A 23 -5.32 9.26 -5.47
N THR A 24 -4.81 10.18 -4.66
CA THR A 24 -3.61 9.91 -3.83
C THR A 24 -3.94 8.93 -2.71
N VAL A 25 -2.92 8.32 -2.10
CA VAL A 25 -3.10 7.39 -0.97
C VAL A 25 -2.35 7.91 0.25
N GLN A 26 -3.05 8.00 1.37
CA GLN A 26 -2.50 8.38 2.67
C GLN A 26 -2.00 7.14 3.42
N MET A 27 -1.02 7.30 4.30
CA MET A 27 -0.44 6.22 5.11
C MET A 27 -1.49 5.41 5.87
N THR A 28 -2.53 6.07 6.38
CA THR A 28 -3.62 5.46 7.15
C THR A 28 -4.62 4.68 6.31
N ALA A 29 -4.52 4.73 4.97
CA ALA A 29 -5.44 4.01 4.10
C ALA A 29 -5.26 2.49 4.30
N PRO A 30 -6.32 1.75 4.68
CA PRO A 30 -6.23 0.31 4.78
C PRO A 30 -6.09 -0.32 3.39
N TYR A 31 -5.27 -1.37 3.29
CA TYR A 31 -5.16 -2.17 2.08
C TYR A 31 -5.81 -3.53 2.27
N VAL A 32 -6.56 -3.96 1.25
CA VAL A 32 -7.00 -5.34 1.08
C VAL A 32 -6.11 -6.03 0.06
N ILE A 33 -5.84 -7.31 0.29
CA ILE A 33 -4.99 -8.12 -0.58
C ILE A 33 -5.79 -9.33 -1.06
N ALA A 34 -5.87 -9.47 -2.38
CA ALA A 34 -6.60 -10.54 -3.05
C ALA A 34 -5.65 -11.43 -3.86
N GLY A 35 -5.98 -12.72 -3.95
CA GLY A 35 -5.25 -13.67 -4.79
C GLY A 35 -3.81 -13.95 -4.34
N CYS A 36 -3.50 -13.79 -3.05
CA CYS A 36 -2.18 -14.14 -2.52
C CYS A 36 -2.02 -15.69 -2.50
N PRO A 37 -1.06 -16.26 -3.25
CA PRO A 37 -0.88 -17.71 -3.34
C PRO A 37 -0.04 -18.29 -2.19
N PHE A 38 0.32 -17.49 -1.19
CA PHE A 38 1.27 -17.90 -0.14
C PHE A 38 0.73 -19.06 0.70
N THR A 39 1.59 -20.05 0.91
CA THR A 39 1.34 -21.18 1.81
C THR A 39 2.54 -21.36 2.75
N THR A 40 2.28 -21.92 3.93
CA THR A 40 3.31 -22.36 4.88
C THR A 40 3.29 -23.89 4.91
N GLY A 41 4.24 -24.51 4.20
CA GLY A 41 4.12 -25.93 3.86
C GLY A 41 2.86 -26.20 3.03
N SER A 42 2.01 -27.11 3.50
CA SER A 42 0.71 -27.43 2.89
C SER A 42 -0.44 -26.52 3.32
N ASN A 43 -0.22 -25.58 4.25
CA ASN A 43 -1.29 -24.76 4.82
C ASN A 43 -1.37 -23.40 4.12
N PRO A 44 -2.49 -23.06 3.45
CA PRO A 44 -2.68 -21.73 2.89
C PRO A 44 -2.62 -20.64 3.97
N MET A 45 -1.82 -19.60 3.73
CA MET A 45 -1.68 -18.45 4.61
C MET A 45 -1.65 -17.16 3.79
N PRO A 46 -2.71 -16.84 3.03
CA PRO A 46 -2.70 -15.66 2.17
C PRO A 46 -2.55 -14.39 2.99
N CYS A 47 -1.82 -13.41 2.45
CA CYS A 47 -1.95 -12.02 2.90
C CYS A 47 -3.40 -11.58 2.63
N VAL A 48 -4.05 -11.00 3.64
CA VAL A 48 -5.44 -10.53 3.53
C VAL A 48 -5.52 -9.02 3.60
N THR A 49 -4.69 -8.41 4.43
CA THR A 49 -4.63 -6.95 4.61
C THR A 49 -3.20 -6.46 4.63
N GLY A 50 -3.02 -5.16 4.39
CA GLY A 50 -1.75 -4.48 4.57
C GLY A 50 -1.93 -3.07 5.12
N GLN A 51 -0.88 -2.57 5.76
CA GLN A 51 -0.80 -1.20 6.28
C GLN A 51 0.60 -0.64 6.04
N TRP A 52 0.68 0.66 5.77
CA TRP A 52 1.94 1.39 5.66
C TRP A 52 2.43 1.79 7.05
N THR A 53 3.71 1.56 7.32
CA THR A 53 4.38 1.86 8.60
C THR A 53 5.39 2.98 8.47
N VAL A 54 5.90 3.22 7.26
CA VAL A 54 6.73 4.38 6.92
C VAL A 54 6.17 5.01 5.65
N ALA A 55 6.04 6.33 5.65
CA ALA A 55 5.50 7.13 4.56
C ALA A 55 6.29 8.45 4.43
N ALA A 56 5.84 9.35 3.54
CA ALA A 56 6.52 10.62 3.30
C ALA A 56 6.71 11.45 4.58
N THR A 57 7.83 12.16 4.70
CA THR A 57 8.07 13.09 5.83
C THR A 57 7.73 14.54 5.51
N ARG A 58 7.52 14.86 4.24
CA ARG A 58 7.29 16.24 3.74
C ARG A 58 6.03 16.39 2.89
N VAL A 59 5.51 15.29 2.37
CA VAL A 59 4.35 15.30 1.46
C VAL A 59 3.12 14.81 2.20
N PHE A 60 2.21 15.74 2.50
CA PHE A 60 1.00 15.48 3.26
C PHE A 60 -0.25 15.84 2.47
N SER A 61 -1.35 15.18 2.79
CA SER A 61 -2.68 15.59 2.35
C SER A 61 -3.68 15.34 3.47
N GLY A 62 -4.51 16.34 3.79
CA GLY A 62 -5.44 16.25 4.91
C GLY A 62 -4.74 16.03 6.26
N GLY A 63 -3.51 16.53 6.42
CA GLY A 63 -2.70 16.33 7.62
C GLY A 63 -2.09 14.92 7.75
N GLN A 64 -2.32 14.02 6.79
CA GLN A 64 -1.77 12.67 6.79
C GLN A 64 -0.64 12.54 5.76
N PRO A 65 0.45 11.82 6.07
CA PRO A 65 1.53 11.59 5.12
C PRO A 65 1.04 10.76 3.93
N LEU A 66 1.53 11.08 2.72
CA LEU A 66 1.24 10.29 1.53
C LEU A 66 2.19 9.08 1.42
N VAL A 67 1.69 8.00 0.82
CA VAL A 67 2.47 6.81 0.47
C VAL A 67 3.27 7.08 -0.80
N LEU A 68 4.55 6.73 -0.77
CA LEU A 68 5.53 6.89 -1.86
C LEU A 68 6.10 5.52 -2.25
N MET A 69 6.94 5.49 -3.30
CA MET A 69 7.54 4.25 -3.80
C MET A 69 8.57 3.62 -2.84
N ASP A 70 9.11 4.40 -1.91
CA ASP A 70 10.06 3.97 -0.87
C ASP A 70 9.38 3.71 0.49
N SER A 71 8.07 3.88 0.57
CA SER A 71 7.29 3.62 1.78
C SER A 71 7.36 2.15 2.19
N GLN A 72 7.34 1.92 3.50
CA GLN A 72 7.42 0.58 4.09
C GLN A 72 6.05 0.16 4.59
N SER A 73 5.75 -1.13 4.50
CA SER A 73 4.47 -1.69 4.90
C SER A 73 4.62 -3.05 5.54
N VAL A 74 3.53 -3.51 6.14
CA VAL A 74 3.38 -4.83 6.72
C VAL A 74 2.06 -5.43 6.26
N CYS A 75 2.08 -6.70 5.86
CA CYS A 75 0.90 -7.48 5.53
C CYS A 75 0.49 -8.35 6.73
N THR A 76 -0.79 -8.65 6.82
CA THR A 76 -1.37 -9.55 7.82
C THR A 76 -1.93 -10.79 7.11
N PRO A 77 -1.73 -12.02 7.63
CA PRO A 77 -1.11 -12.37 8.91
C PRO A 77 0.41 -12.61 8.89
N ASN A 78 1.05 -12.50 7.74
CA ASN A 78 2.40 -13.02 7.54
C ASN A 78 3.55 -12.06 7.91
N GLY A 79 3.29 -10.77 8.11
CA GLY A 79 4.29 -9.77 8.49
C GLY A 79 5.22 -9.31 7.36
N THR A 80 5.05 -9.78 6.13
CA THR A 80 5.89 -9.37 4.98
C THR A 80 5.40 -8.06 4.37
N PRO A 81 6.25 -7.27 3.69
CA PRO A 81 5.82 -5.99 3.13
C PRO A 81 4.90 -6.14 1.91
N MET A 82 4.20 -5.05 1.59
CA MET A 82 3.69 -4.79 0.25
C MET A 82 4.78 -4.10 -0.58
N LEU A 83 4.78 -4.40 -1.88
CA LEU A 83 5.51 -3.70 -2.91
C LEU A 83 4.62 -2.61 -3.52
N PRO A 84 5.01 -1.33 -3.42
CA PRO A 84 4.47 -0.27 -4.27
C PRO A 84 4.88 -0.56 -5.71
N THR A 85 3.92 -0.89 -6.58
CA THR A 85 4.20 -1.30 -7.97
C THR A 85 3.78 -0.27 -9.01
N VAL A 86 2.96 0.71 -8.61
CA VAL A 86 2.48 1.78 -9.47
C VAL A 86 2.53 3.08 -8.68
N ALA A 87 3.09 4.12 -9.29
CA ALA A 87 3.12 5.47 -8.75
C ALA A 87 2.55 6.48 -9.75
N GLN A 88 2.13 7.62 -9.21
CA GLN A 88 1.69 8.78 -9.97
C GLN A 88 2.92 9.59 -10.41
N MET A 89 3.44 9.31 -11.60
CA MET A 89 4.74 9.79 -12.08
C MET A 89 4.85 11.30 -12.34
N ARG A 90 3.82 12.12 -12.05
CA ARG A 90 3.91 13.58 -12.27
C ARG A 90 4.87 14.28 -11.30
N VAL A 91 5.04 13.73 -10.10
CA VAL A 91 5.89 14.30 -9.06
C VAL A 91 6.67 13.16 -8.39
N LEU A 92 7.96 13.38 -8.17
CA LEU A 92 8.83 12.49 -7.41
C LEU A 92 8.97 13.03 -5.98
N GLY A 93 8.87 12.14 -5.00
CA GLY A 93 9.08 12.44 -3.59
C GLY A 93 9.82 11.29 -2.93
N THR A 94 10.47 11.61 -1.81
CA THR A 94 11.15 10.72 -0.86
C THR A 94 10.86 11.22 0.54
#